data_AF-A0AAW0VNF8-F1
#
_entry.id   AF-A0AAW0VNF8-F1
#
_cell.length_a   1.000
_cell.length_b   1.000
_cell.length_c   1.000
_cell.angle_alpha   90.00
_cell.angle_beta   90.00
_cell.angle_gamma   90.00
#
_symmetry.space_group_name_H-M   'P 1'
#
loop_
_entity.id
_entity.type
_entity.pdbx_description
1 polymer ?
#
loop_
_entity_poly.entity_id
_entity_poly.type
_entity_poly.pdbx_seq_one_letter_code
_entity_poly.pdbx_strand_id
1 'polypeptide(L)'
;GCQGKGEPTLSGTGLVSGCQGKGEPTLSGTGLVSGCQGKGEPTLSGTGLVSGCQGKGEPTLSGTGLVSGCQGKGEPTLSGTGRVSGCQGKGEPTLSGTGRVSGCQGK
;
A
#
# COMPACT_ATOMS: atom_id res chain seq x y z
N GLY A 1 -11.02 11.25 1.77
CA GLY A 1 -10.26 10.45 2.74
C GLY A 1 -11.17 9.88 3.82
N CYS A 2 -10.71 8.85 4.53
CA CYS A 2 -11.39 8.19 5.65
C CYS A 2 -10.50 8.16 6.90
N GLN A 3 -11.11 8.26 8.08
CA GLN A 3 -10.40 8.15 9.35
C GLN A 3 -11.26 7.45 10.39
N GLY A 4 -10.67 6.54 11.18
CA GLY A 4 -11.40 5.83 12.22
C GLY A 4 -10.50 5.08 13.20
N LYS A 5 -11.06 4.71 14.36
CA LYS A 5 -10.37 3.82 15.30
C LYS A 5 -10.41 2.34 14.86
N GLY A 6 -11.37 1.96 14.02
CA GLY A 6 -11.51 0.61 13.48
C GLY A 6 -10.80 0.44 12.13
N GLU A 7 -11.53 -0.14 11.17
CA GLU A 7 -11.10 -0.53 9.83
C GLU A 7 -11.78 0.36 8.78
N PRO A 8 -11.39 1.64 8.68
CA PRO A 8 -12.02 2.52 7.72
C PRO A 8 -11.72 2.05 6.29
N THR A 9 -12.73 2.10 5.44
CA THR A 9 -12.64 1.70 4.04
C THR A 9 -13.03 2.87 3.14
N LEU A 10 -12.28 3.08 2.06
CA LEU A 10 -12.61 4.05 1.01
C LEU A 10 -12.30 3.48 -0.37
N SER A 11 -13.23 3.71 -1.30
CA SER A 11 -13.06 3.37 -2.71
C SER A 11 -13.53 4.49 -3.62
N GLY A 12 -12.97 4.59 -4.83
CA GLY A 12 -13.42 5.59 -5.81
C GLY A 12 -12.66 5.57 -7.14
N THR A 13 -13.01 6.53 -7.99
CA THR A 13 -12.36 6.80 -9.28
C THR A 13 -11.80 8.22 -9.31
N GLY A 14 -10.78 8.44 -10.15
CA GLY A 14 -10.09 9.73 -10.24
C GLY A 14 -9.01 9.83 -9.17
N LEU A 15 -9.24 10.67 -8.15
CA LEU A 15 -8.28 10.91 -7.07
C LEU A 15 -8.84 10.35 -5.77
N VAL A 16 -8.22 9.28 -5.26
CA VAL A 16 -8.62 8.59 -4.04
C VAL A 16 -7.48 8.68 -3.04
N SER A 17 -7.63 9.54 -2.04
CA SER A 17 -6.54 9.86 -1.12
C SER A 17 -6.92 9.75 0.35
N GLY A 18 -6.01 9.16 1.12
CA GLY A 18 -5.98 9.20 2.58
C GLY A 18 -7.00 8.29 3.23
N CYS A 19 -6.58 7.12 3.70
CA CYS A 19 -7.31 6.36 4.71
C CYS A 19 -6.42 6.07 5.91
N GLN A 20 -6.88 6.43 7.11
CA GLN A 20 -6.09 6.32 8.33
C GLN A 20 -6.86 5.60 9.44
N GLY A 21 -6.29 4.53 9.96
CA GLY A 21 -6.91 3.67 10.96
C GLY A 21 -5.97 3.32 12.12
N LYS A 22 -6.52 3.02 13.30
CA LYS A 22 -5.74 2.26 14.31
C LYS A 22 -5.74 0.76 13.99
N GLY A 23 -6.80 0.24 13.35
CA GLY A 23 -6.88 -1.14 12.86
C GLY A 23 -6.26 -1.29 11.47
N GLU A 24 -7.03 -1.90 10.57
CA GLU A 24 -6.65 -2.31 9.21
C GLU A 24 -7.41 -1.46 8.17
N PRO A 25 -6.97 -0.22 7.91
CA PRO A 25 -7.62 0.62 6.93
C PRO A 25 -7.45 0.02 5.52
N THR A 26 -8.48 0.14 4.69
CA THR A 26 -8.47 -0.33 3.31
C THR A 26 -8.76 0.83 2.36
N LEU A 27 -7.90 1.01 1.36
CA LEU A 27 -8.05 2.04 0.33
C LEU A 27 -7.96 1.40 -1.06
N SER A 28 -8.95 1.65 -1.91
CA SER A 28 -9.03 1.09 -3.27
C SER A 28 -9.38 2.16 -4.30
N GLY A 29 -8.92 2.04 -5.55
CA GLY A 29 -9.46 2.91 -6.60
C GLY A 29 -8.82 2.80 -7.96
N THR A 30 -9.29 3.67 -8.87
CA THR A 30 -8.78 3.81 -10.23
C THR A 30 -8.35 5.25 -10.47
N GLY A 31 -7.17 5.47 -11.07
CA GLY A 31 -6.57 6.78 -11.30
C GLY A 31 -5.36 7.01 -10.41
N LEU A 32 -5.43 8.02 -9.54
CA LEU A 32 -4.46 8.30 -8.49
C LEU A 32 -4.99 7.77 -7.15
N VAL A 33 -4.34 6.75 -6.59
CA VAL A 33 -4.72 6.16 -5.29
C VAL A 33 -3.54 6.30 -4.34
N SER A 34 -3.69 7.04 -3.24
CA SER A 34 -2.55 7.32 -2.36
C SER A 34 -2.88 7.41 -0.89
N GLY A 35 -2.00 6.86 -0.05
CA GLY A 35 -1.98 7.09 1.40
C GLY A 35 -2.98 6.22 2.16
N CYS A 36 -2.58 4.99 2.51
CA CYS A 36 -3.26 4.13 3.46
C CYS A 36 -2.34 3.89 4.66
N GLN A 37 -2.76 4.25 5.88
CA GLN A 37 -1.90 4.22 7.06
C GLN A 37 -2.60 3.62 8.27
N GLY A 38 -2.02 2.56 8.84
CA GLY A 38 -2.57 1.79 9.95
C GLY A 38 -1.55 1.51 11.05
N LYS A 39 -2.01 1.17 12.27
CA LYS A 39 -1.13 0.46 13.22
C LYS A 39 -1.16 -1.05 12.98
N GLY A 40 -2.26 -1.60 12.48
CA GLY A 40 -2.36 -3.00 12.04
C GLY A 40 -1.79 -3.19 10.63
N GLU A 41 -2.60 -3.82 9.78
CA GLU A 41 -2.28 -4.29 8.43
C GLU A 41 -3.05 -3.45 7.39
N PRO A 42 -2.60 -2.23 7.09
CA PRO A 42 -3.28 -1.41 6.08
C PRO A 42 -3.15 -2.07 4.70
N THR A 43 -4.24 -1.99 3.93
CA THR A 43 -4.28 -2.49 2.56
C THR A 43 -4.55 -1.35 1.58
N LEU A 44 -3.74 -1.25 0.53
CA LEU A 44 -3.88 -0.28 -0.54
C LEU A 44 -3.85 -0.99 -1.89
N SER A 45 -4.89 -0.79 -2.69
CA SER A 45 -5.03 -1.43 -3.99
C SER A 45 -5.48 -0.44 -5.07
N GLY A 46 -5.07 -0.62 -6.31
CA GLY A 46 -5.63 0.20 -7.39
C GLY A 46 -5.06 0.01 -8.79
N THR A 47 -5.59 0.80 -9.72
CA THR A 47 -5.13 0.87 -11.10
C THR A 47 -4.74 2.30 -11.46
N GLY A 48 -3.61 2.50 -12.13
CA GLY A 48 -3.05 3.81 -12.49
C GLY A 48 -1.76 4.09 -11.72
N LEU A 49 -1.80 5.10 -10.84
CA LEU A 49 -0.72 5.41 -9.91
C LEU A 49 -1.17 5.07 -8.49
N VAL A 50 -0.50 4.11 -7.87
CA VAL A 50 -0.84 3.63 -6.52
C VAL A 50 0.38 3.84 -5.61
N SER A 51 0.22 4.59 -4.52
CA SER A 51 1.36 4.89 -3.65
C SER A 51 1.08 5.05 -2.16
N GLY A 52 2.02 4.62 -1.33
CA GLY A 52 2.04 4.94 0.10
C GLY A 52 1.08 4.10 0.93
N CYS A 53 1.49 2.86 1.24
CA CYS A 53 0.88 2.01 2.26
C CYS A 53 1.85 1.86 3.45
N GLN A 54 1.45 2.25 4.66
CA GLN A 54 2.35 2.27 5.81
C GLN A 54 1.71 1.72 7.09
N GLY A 55 2.35 0.72 7.68
CA GLY A 55 1.84 -0.02 8.84
C GLY A 55 2.91 -0.28 9.90
N LYS A 56 2.49 -0.53 11.16
CA LYS A 56 3.39 -1.21 12.12
C LYS A 56 3.34 -2.73 11.96
N GLY A 57 2.23 -3.29 11.51
CA GLY A 57 2.12 -4.71 11.14
C GLY A 57 2.67 -4.98 9.74
N GLU A 58 1.87 -5.67 8.95
CA GLU A 58 2.16 -6.19 7.62
C GLU A 58 1.35 -5.42 6.56
N PRO A 59 1.79 -4.22 6.16
CA PRO A 59 1.07 -3.45 5.15
C PRO A 59 1.13 -4.17 3.81
N THR A 60 0.01 -4.13 3.08
CA THR A 60 -0.10 -4.69 1.74
C THR A 60 -0.39 -3.59 0.73
N LEU A 61 0.40 -3.55 -0.34
CA LEU A 61 0.23 -2.64 -1.46
C LEU A 61 0.22 -3.41 -2.78
N SER A 62 -0.85 -3.28 -3.54
CA SER A 62 -1.05 -3.98 -4.80
C SER A 62 -1.57 -3.06 -5.89
N GLY A 63 -1.22 -3.29 -7.16
CA GLY A 63 -1.87 -2.54 -8.23
C GLY A 63 -1.36 -2.77 -9.65
N THR A 64 -1.96 -2.04 -10.59
CA THR A 64 -1.58 -2.04 -12.01
C THR A 64 -1.13 -0.64 -12.42
N GLY A 65 0.01 -0.50 -13.12
CA GLY A 65 0.55 0.77 -13.59
C GLY A 65 1.86 1.13 -12.90
N LEU A 66 1.89 2.22 -12.11
CA LEU A 66 3.01 2.53 -11.22
C LEU A 66 2.59 2.28 -9.77
N VAL A 67 3.28 1.38 -9.08
CA VAL A 67 2.99 0.98 -7.70
C VAL A 67 4.22 1.25 -6.84
N SER A 68 4.09 2.04 -5.78
CA SER A 68 5.26 2.38 -4.96
C SER A 68 5.02 2.70 -3.48
N GLY A 69 6.01 2.38 -2.64
CA GLY A 69 6.04 2.82 -1.25
C GLY A 69 5.15 1.98 -0.33
N CYS A 70 5.55 0.74 -0.06
CA CYS A 70 5.00 -0.10 1.00
C CYS A 70 6.00 -0.18 2.16
N GLN A 71 5.62 0.25 3.36
CA GLN A 71 6.56 0.35 4.50
C GLN A 71 5.96 -0.18 5.80
N GLY A 72 6.61 -1.19 6.37
CA GLY A 72 6.16 -1.90 7.58
C GLY A 72 7.25 -2.01 8.64
N LYS A 73 6.86 -2.24 9.90
CA LYS A 73 7.81 -2.86 10.86
C LYS A 73 7.78 -4.38 10.79
N GLY A 74 6.66 -4.99 10.40
CA GLY A 74 6.58 -6.42 10.10
C GLY A 74 7.09 -6.74 8.70
N GLU A 75 6.34 -7.57 7.99
CA GLU A 75 6.61 -8.12 6.66
C GLU A 75 5.75 -7.40 5.61
N PRO A 76 6.16 -6.21 5.12
CA PRO A 76 5.38 -5.50 4.11
C PRO A 76 5.36 -6.30 2.80
N THR A 77 4.20 -6.32 2.15
CA THR A 77 4.03 -6.93 0.84
C THR A 77 3.74 -5.86 -0.21
N LEU A 78 4.52 -5.88 -1.28
CA LEU A 78 4.34 -5.01 -2.44
C LEU A 78 4.25 -5.86 -3.70
N SER A 79 3.12 -5.76 -4.42
CA SER A 79 2.88 -6.49 -5.66
C SER A 79 2.31 -5.62 -6.76
N GLY A 80 2.49 -6.00 -8.02
CA GLY A 80 1.77 -5.33 -9.11
C GLY A 80 2.21 -5.65 -10.53
N THR A 81 1.51 -5.03 -11.47
CA THR A 81 1.79 -5.07 -12.91
C THR A 81 2.35 -3.72 -13.35
N GLY A 82 3.41 -3.67 -14.15
CA GLY A 82 4.01 -2.43 -14.66
C GLY A 82 5.33 -2.07 -13.97
N ARG A 83 5.40 -0.93 -13.27
CA ARG A 83 6.58 -0.56 -12.46
C ARG A 83 6.25 -0.64 -10.98
N VAL A 84 7.02 -1.43 -10.25
CA VAL A 84 6.81 -1.69 -8.82
C VAL A 84 8.10 -1.35 -8.07
N SER A 85 8.02 -0.49 -7.05
CA SER A 85 9.21 -0.13 -6.28
C SER A 85 9.00 0.36 -4.84
N GLY A 86 9.98 0.12 -3.98
CA GLY A 86 10.02 0.72 -2.63
C GLY A 86 9.21 -0.07 -1.61
N CYS A 87 9.57 -1.34 -1.41
CA CYS A 87 9.09 -2.15 -0.29
C CYS A 87 10.14 -2.15 0.83
N GLN A 88 9.78 -1.75 2.04
CA GLN A 88 10.74 -1.62 3.13
C GLN A 88 10.18 -2.10 4.47
N GLY A 89 10.84 -3.08 5.07
CA GLY A 89 10.44 -3.72 6.33
C GLY A 89 11.59 -3.81 7.33
N LYS A 90 11.26 -4.08 8.61
CA LYS A 90 12.23 -4.71 9.52
C LYS A 90 12.11 -6.24 9.52
N GLY A 91 10.94 -6.78 9.19
CA GLY A 91 10.78 -8.19 8.85
C GLY A 91 11.31 -8.50 7.45
N GLU A 92 10.86 -9.61 6.87
CA GLU A 92 11.15 -10.00 5.49
C GLU A 92 10.16 -9.33 4.51
N PRO A 93 10.53 -8.21 3.86
CA PRO A 93 9.66 -7.58 2.89
C PRO A 93 9.52 -8.45 1.63
N THR A 94 8.29 -8.60 1.16
CA THR A 94 8.00 -9.26 -0.11
C THR A 94 7.80 -8.22 -1.21
N LEU A 95 8.49 -8.40 -2.32
CA LEU A 95 8.34 -7.58 -3.53
C LEU A 95 8.19 -8.49 -4.74
N SER A 96 7.05 -8.37 -5.43
CA SER A 96 6.75 -9.16 -6.63
C SER A 96 6.08 -8.30 -7.71
N GLY A 97 6.14 -8.74 -8.95
CA GLY A 97 5.39 -8.11 -10.01
C GLY A 97 5.79 -8.53 -11.41
N THR A 98 4.92 -8.22 -12.36
CA THR A 98 5.17 -8.41 -13.79
C THR A 98 5.55 -7.07 -14.40
N GLY A 99 6.80 -6.92 -14.82
CA GLY A 99 7.38 -5.68 -15.33
C GLY A 99 8.66 -5.29 -14.62
N ARG A 100 8.89 -3.99 -14.39
CA ARG A 100 10.10 -3.51 -13.72
C ARG A 100 9.90 -3.47 -12.22
N VAL A 101 10.70 -4.26 -11.50
CA VAL A 101 10.63 -4.40 -10.04
C VAL A 101 11.97 -3.96 -9.43
N SER A 102 11.95 -3.12 -8.39
CA SER A 102 13.19 -2.64 -7.73
C SER A 102 12.98 -2.10 -6.31
N GLY A 103 14.02 -2.07 -5.49
CA GLY A 103 13.98 -1.41 -4.18
C GLY A 103 13.15 -2.17 -3.13
N CYS A 104 13.56 -3.41 -2.81
CA CYS A 104 13.10 -4.15 -1.65
C CYS A 104 14.20 -4.15 -0.58
N GLN A 105 13.91 -3.79 0.66
CA GLN A 105 14.90 -3.75 1.74
C GLN A 105 14.34 -4.16 3.09
N GLY A 106 14.87 -5.26 3.65
CA GLY A 106 14.73 -5.63 5.06
C GLY A 106 15.85 -5.01 5.91
N LYS A 107 15.67 -4.91 7.23
CA LYS A 107 16.67 -4.41 8.17
C LYS A 107 16.76 -5.24 9.43
#